data_AF-A0A2G2V653-F1
#
_entry.id   AF-A0A2G2V653-F1
#
_cell.length_a   1.000
_cell.length_b   1.000
_cell.length_c   1.000
_cell.angle_alpha   90.00
_cell.angle_beta   90.00
_cell.angle_gamma   90.00
#
_symmetry.space_group_name_H-M   'P 1'
#
loop_
_entity.id
_entity.type
_entity.pdbx_description
1 polymer ?
#
loop_
_entity_poly.entity_id
_entity_poly.type
_entity_poly.pdbx_seq_one_letter_code
_entity_poly.pdbx_strand_id
1 'polypeptide(L)'
;MPIKPLSTVRCRNHIYQLFSLITSLEILEVPADWEEREYIDDPNQVKPEVVHSVQMGYDSIPREIPDAKAKKVSSLGFNVHCRNISYVMDEALKLLLMRDHRISALNKPDHWDEEEDGIWRPPKVPNPAYKGPWKRKKVKNPNYKGKWKTPWIDNPEIKDDPDLYVLRTTKYVGINLAGSVFDNILICDDPDYAKKVIEEVFVHREAEKEAFEKAEKVRKAREEEESQRAREEGEKRKRDRDRDRHRRVSFSHVFELDMLCAFPF
;
A
#
# COMPACT_ATOMS: atom_id res chain seq x y z
N MET A 1 29.09 -10.37 -5.61
CA MET A 1 29.89 -9.20 -5.17
C MET A 1 28.96 -8.00 -5.03
N PRO A 2 29.22 -6.99 -4.16
CA PRO A 2 28.35 -5.81 -4.12
C PRO A 2 28.47 -5.08 -5.47
N ILE A 3 27.35 -4.93 -6.17
CA ILE A 3 27.25 -4.22 -7.45
C ILE A 3 27.79 -2.81 -7.22
N LYS A 4 28.98 -2.52 -7.74
CA LYS A 4 29.53 -1.17 -7.67
C LYS A 4 28.64 -0.26 -8.54
N PRO A 5 28.14 0.87 -8.03
CA PRO A 5 27.36 1.78 -8.86
C PRO A 5 28.28 2.35 -9.96
N LEU A 6 27.97 2.01 -11.21
CA LEU A 6 28.79 2.33 -12.38
C LEU A 6 28.78 3.83 -12.73
N SER A 7 27.70 4.54 -12.38
CA SER A 7 27.57 5.99 -12.55
C SER A 7 26.78 6.61 -11.40
N THR A 8 27.31 7.65 -10.78
CA THR A 8 26.63 8.39 -9.71
C THR A 8 26.11 9.72 -10.26
N VAL A 9 24.79 9.94 -10.18
CA VAL A 9 24.20 11.25 -10.51
C VAL A 9 23.99 12.03 -9.21
N ARG A 10 24.44 13.28 -9.21
CA ARG A 10 24.31 14.16 -8.05
C ARG A 10 23.35 15.29 -8.39
N CYS A 11 22.30 15.46 -7.57
CA CYS A 11 21.40 16.61 -7.67
C CYS A 11 21.37 17.30 -6.31
N ARG A 12 21.64 18.62 -6.28
CA ARG A 12 21.65 19.44 -5.05
C ARG A 12 22.44 18.80 -3.90
N ASN A 13 23.65 18.33 -4.20
CA ASN A 13 24.55 17.62 -3.28
C ASN A 13 24.09 16.26 -2.75
N HIS A 14 22.86 15.83 -3.02
CA HIS A 14 22.43 14.46 -2.76
C HIS A 14 22.92 13.53 -3.87
N ILE A 15 23.52 12.42 -3.44
CA ILE A 15 23.92 11.32 -4.30
C ILE A 15 22.66 10.50 -4.59
N TYR A 16 22.23 10.49 -5.85
CA TYR A 16 21.24 9.56 -6.34
C TYR A 16 22.01 8.43 -7.01
N GLN A 17 21.99 7.24 -6.41
CA GLN A 17 22.49 6.05 -7.07
C GLN A 17 21.52 5.71 -8.20
N LEU A 18 21.98 5.85 -9.44
CA LEU A 18 21.37 5.14 -10.55
C LEU A 18 21.84 3.69 -10.42
N PHE A 19 20.88 2.78 -10.21
CA PHE A 19 21.11 1.37 -10.50
C PHE A 19 21.61 1.27 -11.94
N SER A 20 22.56 0.36 -12.16
CA SER A 20 23.18 0.10 -13.46
C SER A 20 22.17 0.31 -14.60
N LEU A 21 22.48 1.24 -15.51
CA LEU A 21 21.61 1.61 -16.63
C LEU A 21 21.29 0.44 -17.57
N ILE A 22 21.89 -0.74 -17.37
CA ILE A 22 21.51 -1.99 -18.04
C ILE A 22 20.00 -2.26 -17.87
N THR A 23 19.40 -1.94 -16.72
CA THR A 23 17.94 -2.15 -16.53
C THR A 23 17.08 -1.01 -17.10
N SER A 24 17.68 0.08 -17.60
CA SER A 24 16.96 1.26 -18.11
C SER A 24 17.19 1.53 -19.61
N LEU A 25 18.24 0.95 -20.22
CA LEU A 25 18.48 0.94 -21.66
C LEU A 25 17.77 -0.26 -22.32
N GLU A 26 16.45 -0.21 -22.40
CA GLU A 26 15.64 -1.19 -23.15
C GLU A 26 15.60 -0.90 -24.67
N ILE A 27 16.60 -0.16 -25.22
CA ILE A 27 16.55 0.34 -26.61
C ILE A 27 17.95 0.42 -27.29
N LEU A 28 18.84 -0.52 -26.99
CA LEU A 28 19.87 -0.91 -27.96
C LEU A 28 19.46 -2.29 -28.43
N GLU A 29 19.40 -2.52 -29.75
CA GLU A 29 18.98 -3.80 -30.33
C GLU A 29 19.86 -4.93 -29.76
N VAL A 30 19.36 -5.55 -28.70
CA VAL A 30 19.99 -6.68 -28.05
C VAL A 30 19.95 -7.83 -29.06
N PRO A 31 21.11 -8.28 -29.57
CA PRO A 31 21.12 -9.31 -30.59
C PRO A 31 20.54 -10.61 -30.02
N ALA A 32 19.98 -11.46 -30.89
CA ALA A 32 19.19 -12.62 -30.48
C ALA A 32 19.95 -13.66 -29.61
N ASP A 33 21.28 -13.55 -29.55
CA ASP A 33 22.22 -14.37 -28.80
C ASP A 33 22.68 -13.73 -27.47
N TRP A 34 22.15 -12.58 -27.07
CA TRP A 34 22.52 -11.92 -25.82
C TRP A 34 21.88 -12.60 -24.60
N GLU A 35 22.72 -13.17 -23.73
CA GLU A 35 22.31 -13.74 -22.44
C GLU A 35 22.55 -12.75 -21.29
N GLU A 36 21.48 -12.18 -20.74
CA GLU A 36 21.53 -11.34 -19.53
C GLU A 36 21.67 -12.13 -18.22
N ARG A 37 21.61 -13.47 -18.29
CA ARG A 37 21.62 -14.32 -17.10
C ARG A 37 23.04 -14.46 -16.55
N GLU A 38 23.34 -13.64 -15.53
CA GLU A 38 24.57 -13.72 -14.71
C GLU A 38 24.87 -15.15 -14.22
N TYR A 39 23.82 -15.94 -13.97
CA TYR A 39 23.94 -17.28 -13.44
C TYR A 39 23.15 -18.28 -14.29
N ILE A 40 23.77 -19.42 -14.54
CA ILE A 40 23.17 -20.57 -15.21
C ILE A 40 23.01 -21.71 -14.18
N ASP A 41 21.95 -22.50 -14.34
CA ASP A 41 21.77 -23.75 -13.59
C ASP A 41 22.82 -24.78 -14.03
N ASP A 42 23.58 -25.35 -13.10
CA ASP A 42 24.62 -26.36 -13.42
C ASP A 42 24.05 -27.56 -14.22
N PRO A 43 24.44 -27.75 -15.49
CA PRO A 43 23.94 -28.86 -16.30
C PRO A 43 24.44 -30.24 -15.81
N ASN A 44 25.50 -30.27 -14.99
CA ASN A 44 26.06 -31.52 -14.46
C ASN A 44 25.33 -31.99 -13.19
N GLN A 45 24.53 -31.12 -12.54
CA GLN A 45 23.79 -31.47 -11.32
C GLN A 45 22.39 -31.96 -11.67
N VAL A 46 22.30 -33.27 -11.94
CA VAL A 46 21.02 -33.94 -12.15
C VAL A 46 20.35 -34.17 -10.80
N LYS A 47 19.06 -33.83 -10.73
CA LYS A 47 18.22 -34.08 -9.57
C LYS A 47 18.27 -35.56 -9.17
N PRO A 48 18.55 -35.89 -7.89
CA PRO A 48 18.57 -37.28 -7.46
C PRO A 48 17.16 -37.88 -7.56
N GLU A 49 17.03 -38.99 -8.28
CA GLU A 49 15.74 -39.69 -8.46
C GLU A 49 15.24 -40.29 -7.14
N VAL A 50 16.14 -40.79 -6.29
CA VAL A 50 15.79 -41.49 -5.05
C VAL A 50 16.59 -40.92 -3.89
N VAL A 51 15.89 -40.52 -2.83
CA VAL A 51 16.54 -40.18 -1.57
C VAL A 51 16.86 -41.50 -0.85
N HIS A 52 18.14 -41.77 -0.64
CA HIS A 52 18.70 -43.03 -0.11
C HIS A 52 18.01 -43.58 1.16
N SER A 53 17.27 -42.75 1.91
CA SER A 53 16.61 -43.13 3.16
C SER A 53 15.16 -43.60 3.03
N VAL A 54 14.46 -43.38 1.91
CA VAL A 54 12.99 -43.65 1.82
C VAL A 54 12.57 -44.40 0.55
N GLN A 55 13.48 -44.70 -0.39
CA GLN A 55 13.13 -45.32 -1.68
C GLN A 55 11.95 -44.61 -2.39
N MET A 56 11.78 -43.31 -2.13
CA MET A 56 10.76 -42.45 -2.70
C MET A 56 11.44 -41.30 -3.41
N GLY A 57 10.78 -40.80 -4.46
CA GLY A 57 11.24 -39.64 -5.20
C GLY A 57 11.36 -38.40 -4.32
N TYR A 58 12.36 -37.56 -4.57
CA TYR A 58 12.61 -36.34 -3.78
C TYR A 58 11.36 -35.43 -3.70
N ASP A 59 10.58 -35.34 -4.79
CA ASP A 59 9.34 -34.55 -4.85
C ASP A 59 8.15 -35.20 -4.14
N SER A 60 8.21 -36.51 -3.93
CA SER A 60 7.13 -37.29 -3.34
C SER A 60 7.12 -37.21 -1.81
N ILE A 61 8.14 -36.59 -1.19
CA ILE A 61 8.23 -36.45 0.26
C ILE A 61 7.31 -35.30 0.73
N PRO A 62 6.27 -35.58 1.53
CA PRO A 62 5.38 -34.54 2.03
C PRO A 62 6.10 -33.67 3.06
N ARG A 63 5.81 -32.36 3.01
CA ARG A 63 6.30 -31.36 3.99
C ARG A 63 5.82 -31.66 5.40
N GLU A 64 4.61 -32.21 5.53
CA GLU A 64 3.97 -32.47 6.80
C GLU A 64 3.44 -33.89 6.88
N ILE A 65 3.69 -34.56 8.01
CA ILE A 65 3.23 -35.92 8.30
C ILE A 65 2.25 -35.84 9.49
N PRO A 66 1.19 -36.67 9.53
CA PRO A 66 0.32 -36.76 10.70
C PRO A 66 1.14 -37.10 11.96
N ASP A 67 0.92 -36.37 13.05
CA ASP A 67 1.65 -36.59 14.30
C ASP A 67 1.43 -38.03 14.82
N ALA A 68 2.52 -38.80 14.89
CA ALA A 68 2.51 -40.17 15.41
C ALA A 68 2.07 -40.24 16.88
N LYS A 69 2.33 -39.17 17.66
CA LYS A 69 2.03 -39.08 19.10
C LYS A 69 0.63 -38.55 19.38
N ALA A 70 -0.01 -37.90 18.40
CA ALA A 70 -1.39 -37.45 18.54
C ALA A 70 -2.34 -38.66 18.54
N LYS A 71 -2.75 -39.08 19.74
CA LYS A 71 -3.83 -40.04 19.94
C LYS A 71 -5.17 -39.30 19.91
N LYS A 72 -6.20 -39.89 19.29
CA LYS A 72 -7.59 -39.40 19.43
C LYS A 72 -7.89 -39.48 20.93
N VAL A 73 -8.10 -38.33 21.58
CA VAL A 73 -8.59 -38.32 22.96
C VAL A 73 -10.03 -38.83 22.85
N SER A 74 -10.25 -40.13 23.09
CA SER A 74 -11.58 -40.65 23.39
C SER A 74 -11.98 -39.99 24.71
N SER A 75 -12.73 -38.90 24.62
CA SER A 75 -13.35 -38.15 25.71
C SER A 75 -13.26 -38.80 27.11
N LEU A 76 -12.19 -38.52 27.84
CA LEU A 76 -12.19 -38.46 29.30
C LEU A 76 -13.00 -37.21 29.68
N GLY A 77 -14.07 -37.23 30.45
CA GLY A 77 -14.86 -38.32 30.99
C GLY A 77 -16.06 -37.67 31.69
N PHE A 78 -17.27 -37.93 31.19
CA PHE A 78 -18.48 -37.67 31.94
C PHE A 78 -19.11 -39.04 32.19
N ASN A 79 -18.76 -39.66 33.32
CA ASN A 79 -19.37 -40.91 33.77
C ASN A 79 -20.84 -40.61 34.09
N VAL A 80 -21.72 -40.70 33.09
CA VAL A 80 -23.15 -40.86 33.36
C VAL A 80 -23.35 -42.36 33.49
N HIS A 81 -23.58 -42.80 34.73
CA HIS A 81 -23.88 -44.17 35.06
C HIS A 81 -25.27 -44.53 34.50
N CYS A 82 -25.34 -44.84 33.21
CA CYS A 82 -26.52 -45.42 32.59
C CYS A 82 -26.23 -46.89 32.31
N ARG A 83 -26.87 -47.77 33.08
CA ARG A 83 -26.86 -49.22 32.84
C ARG A 83 -27.36 -49.48 31.43
N ASN A 84 -26.60 -50.29 30.69
CA ASN A 84 -26.89 -50.89 29.39
C ASN A 84 -27.34 -49.92 28.29
N ILE A 85 -26.41 -49.49 27.42
CA ILE A 85 -26.63 -49.22 25.99
C ILE A 85 -25.22 -48.97 25.40
N SER A 86 -24.68 -49.97 24.70
CA SER A 86 -23.46 -49.84 23.89
C SER A 86 -23.83 -49.25 22.54
N TYR A 87 -23.61 -47.95 22.31
CA TYR A 87 -23.68 -47.38 20.96
C TYR A 87 -22.40 -46.66 20.60
N VAL A 88 -22.01 -46.85 19.34
CA VAL A 88 -20.89 -46.24 18.64
C VAL A 88 -21.04 -44.71 18.70
N MET A 89 -20.16 -44.09 19.48
CA MET A 89 -20.14 -42.64 19.72
C MET A 89 -19.40 -41.93 18.58
N ASP A 90 -20.11 -41.55 17.53
CA ASP A 90 -19.72 -40.43 16.65
C ASP A 90 -20.97 -39.64 16.16
N GLU A 91 -22.14 -40.26 16.02
CA GLU A 91 -23.40 -39.56 15.66
C GLU A 91 -24.20 -39.06 16.89
N ALA A 92 -24.22 -39.80 18.01
CA ALA A 92 -25.05 -39.48 19.18
C ALA A 92 -24.61 -38.20 19.92
N LEU A 93 -23.32 -37.85 19.89
CA LEU A 93 -22.79 -36.64 20.52
C LEU A 93 -23.16 -35.34 19.78
N LYS A 94 -23.68 -35.46 18.55
CA LYS A 94 -24.15 -34.35 17.73
C LYS A 94 -25.48 -33.78 18.21
N LEU A 95 -26.25 -34.57 18.98
CA LEU A 95 -27.62 -34.25 19.42
C LEU A 95 -27.81 -34.21 20.93
N LEU A 96 -26.80 -34.56 21.73
CA LEU A 96 -26.88 -34.59 23.18
C LEU A 96 -26.40 -33.29 23.79
N LEU A 97 -27.31 -32.34 23.93
CA LEU A 97 -27.18 -31.20 24.85
C LEU A 97 -28.49 -30.94 25.59
N MET A 98 -29.07 -31.99 26.17
CA MET A 98 -30.10 -31.82 27.19
C MET A 98 -29.44 -31.64 28.54
N ARG A 99 -28.87 -30.45 28.80
CA ARG A 99 -28.56 -29.99 30.17
C ARG A 99 -28.30 -28.49 30.31
N ASP A 100 -28.71 -27.67 29.34
CA ASP A 100 -28.81 -26.24 29.57
C ASP A 100 -30.23 -25.90 30.03
N HIS A 101 -30.34 -25.31 31.22
CA HIS A 101 -31.59 -24.80 31.83
C HIS A 101 -32.26 -23.69 30.98
N ARG A 102 -31.61 -23.28 29.89
CA ARG A 102 -32.14 -22.36 28.87
C ARG A 102 -32.98 -23.06 27.80
N ILE A 103 -32.82 -24.39 27.60
CA ILE A 103 -33.59 -25.16 26.63
C ILE A 103 -34.91 -25.67 27.23
N SER A 104 -35.00 -25.82 28.56
CA SER A 104 -36.27 -26.13 29.25
C SER A 104 -37.31 -25.01 29.18
N ALA A 105 -36.99 -23.89 28.52
CA ALA A 105 -37.92 -22.79 28.25
C ALA A 105 -38.63 -22.91 26.89
N LEU A 106 -38.25 -23.86 26.03
CA LEU A 106 -39.02 -24.22 24.82
C LEU A 106 -40.11 -25.22 25.22
N ASN A 107 -41.08 -24.77 26.01
CA ASN A 107 -42.29 -25.55 26.24
C ASN A 107 -43.14 -25.58 24.96
N LYS A 108 -43.95 -26.63 24.80
CA LYS A 108 -44.93 -26.76 23.71
C LYS A 108 -45.70 -25.42 23.58
N PRO A 109 -45.82 -24.83 22.38
CA PRO A 109 -46.63 -23.63 22.20
C PRO A 109 -48.07 -23.87 22.66
N ASP A 110 -48.67 -22.89 23.35
CA ASP A 110 -50.05 -23.02 23.87
C ASP A 110 -51.10 -23.27 22.77
N HIS A 111 -50.78 -22.98 21.51
CA HIS A 111 -51.65 -23.16 20.36
C HIS A 111 -51.40 -24.44 19.56
N TRP A 112 -50.63 -25.41 20.10
CA TRP A 112 -50.33 -26.66 19.39
C TRP A 112 -51.38 -27.73 19.64
N ASP A 113 -52.06 -28.16 18.56
CA ASP A 113 -53.08 -29.21 18.60
C ASP A 113 -52.47 -30.58 18.27
N GLU A 114 -52.62 -31.55 19.17
CA GLU A 114 -52.04 -32.90 19.00
C GLU A 114 -52.83 -33.76 17.99
N GLU A 115 -54.09 -33.43 17.69
CA GLU A 115 -54.89 -34.13 16.69
C GLU A 115 -54.58 -33.69 15.26
N GLU A 116 -54.34 -32.39 15.02
CA GLU A 116 -53.99 -31.88 13.68
C GLU A 116 -52.47 -31.87 13.40
N ASP A 117 -51.63 -31.46 14.38
CA ASP A 117 -50.18 -31.26 14.16
C ASP A 117 -49.30 -32.43 14.67
N GLY A 118 -49.88 -33.37 15.42
CA GLY A 118 -49.21 -34.55 15.95
C GLY A 118 -48.32 -34.29 17.19
N ILE A 119 -47.56 -35.31 17.63
CA ILE A 119 -46.74 -35.23 18.85
C ILE A 119 -45.57 -34.26 18.63
N TRP A 120 -45.62 -33.13 19.33
CA TRP A 120 -44.57 -32.12 19.28
C TRP A 120 -43.20 -32.70 19.69
N ARG A 121 -42.16 -32.41 18.89
CA ARG A 121 -40.77 -32.79 19.18
C ARG A 121 -39.89 -31.54 19.33
N PRO A 122 -39.05 -31.45 20.37
CA PRO A 122 -38.20 -30.28 20.57
C PRO A 122 -37.16 -30.12 19.44
N PRO A 123 -36.81 -28.88 19.08
CA PRO A 123 -35.82 -28.61 18.06
C PRO A 123 -34.42 -29.07 18.51
N LYS A 124 -33.67 -29.67 17.58
CA LYS A 124 -32.30 -30.15 17.81
C LYS A 124 -31.34 -28.96 17.77
N VAL A 125 -30.81 -28.55 18.92
CA VAL A 125 -29.79 -27.48 19.00
C VAL A 125 -28.40 -28.07 18.72
N PRO A 126 -27.60 -27.46 17.81
CA PRO A 126 -26.24 -27.93 17.56
C PRO A 126 -25.36 -27.68 18.79
N ASN A 127 -24.58 -28.69 19.18
CA ASN A 127 -23.68 -28.58 20.33
C ASN A 127 -22.52 -27.60 20.06
N PRO A 128 -22.42 -26.45 20.77
CA PRO A 128 -21.33 -25.49 20.57
C PRO A 128 -19.94 -26.06 20.92
N ALA A 129 -19.86 -27.14 21.71
CA ALA A 129 -18.61 -27.82 22.03
C ALA A 129 -18.16 -28.83 20.95
N TYR A 130 -18.99 -29.15 19.95
CA TYR A 130 -18.65 -30.10 18.90
C TYR A 130 -17.79 -29.45 17.80
N LYS A 131 -16.54 -29.89 17.68
CA LYS A 131 -15.55 -29.34 16.72
C LYS A 131 -15.42 -30.15 15.41
N GLY A 132 -16.37 -31.05 15.13
CA GLY A 132 -16.34 -31.92 13.95
C GLY A 132 -15.52 -33.20 14.13
N PRO A 133 -15.42 -34.04 13.08
CA PRO A 133 -14.64 -35.27 13.12
C PRO A 133 -13.17 -34.96 13.36
N TRP A 134 -12.58 -35.64 14.35
CA TRP A 134 -11.19 -35.40 14.75
C TRP A 134 -10.22 -35.69 13.60
N LYS A 135 -9.35 -34.72 13.29
CA LYS A 135 -8.24 -34.88 12.34
C LYS A 135 -6.91 -34.78 13.09
N ARG A 136 -5.98 -35.69 12.80
CA ARG A 136 -4.61 -35.66 13.35
C ARG A 136 -3.94 -34.33 13.00
N LYS A 137 -3.28 -33.70 13.97
CA LYS A 137 -2.43 -32.53 13.71
C LYS A 137 -1.28 -32.94 12.80
N LYS A 138 -0.94 -32.10 11.82
CA LYS A 138 0.19 -32.31 10.93
C LYS A 138 1.44 -31.68 11.56
N VAL A 139 2.55 -32.43 11.59
CA VAL A 139 3.85 -31.99 12.12
C VAL A 139 4.85 -31.93 10.98
N LYS A 140 5.82 -31.00 11.07
CA LYS A 140 6.88 -30.86 10.07
C LYS A 140 7.70 -32.15 9.97
N ASN A 141 7.87 -32.64 8.75
CA ASN A 141 8.65 -33.83 8.48
C ASN A 141 10.16 -33.52 8.59
N PRO A 142 10.91 -34.16 9.50
CA PRO A 142 12.36 -33.94 9.60
C PRO A 142 13.13 -34.38 8.35
N ASN A 143 12.58 -35.29 7.55
CA ASN A 143 13.20 -35.79 6.31
C ASN A 143 12.89 -34.91 5.09
N TYR A 144 12.07 -33.85 5.22
CA TYR A 144 11.75 -32.97 4.10
C TYR A 144 12.85 -31.92 3.89
N LYS A 145 13.65 -32.10 2.83
CA LYS A 145 14.78 -31.23 2.48
C LYS A 145 14.39 -30.02 1.60
N GLY A 146 13.09 -29.75 1.42
CA GLY A 146 12.60 -28.68 0.54
C GLY A 146 12.37 -29.15 -0.90
N LYS A 147 12.05 -28.24 -1.82
CA LYS A 147 12.03 -28.55 -3.26
C LYS A 147 13.46 -28.50 -3.78
N TRP A 148 13.86 -29.45 -4.62
CA TRP A 148 15.19 -29.47 -5.20
C TRP A 148 15.36 -28.26 -6.10
N LYS A 149 16.51 -27.60 -6.02
CA LYS A 149 16.93 -26.51 -6.90
C LYS A 149 18.36 -26.79 -7.33
N THR A 150 18.64 -26.58 -8.61
CA THR A 150 20.01 -26.69 -9.14
C THR A 150 20.85 -25.54 -8.56
N PRO A 151 22.11 -25.80 -8.15
CA PRO A 151 23.00 -24.72 -7.76
C PRO A 151 23.25 -23.79 -8.95
N TRP A 152 23.30 -22.50 -8.66
CA TRP A 152 23.61 -21.47 -9.63
C TRP A 152 25.14 -21.38 -9.78
N ILE A 153 25.62 -21.41 -11.02
CA ILE A 153 27.04 -21.25 -11.37
C ILE A 153 27.17 -19.97 -12.20
N ASP A 154 28.29 -19.28 -12.03
CA ASP A 154 28.64 -18.10 -12.82
C ASP A 154 28.71 -18.45 -14.31
N ASN A 155 28.05 -17.66 -15.15
CA ASN A 155 28.06 -17.87 -16.60
C ASN A 155 29.44 -17.50 -17.18
N PRO A 156 30.21 -18.45 -17.76
CA PRO A 156 31.51 -18.15 -18.36
C PRO A 156 31.43 -17.30 -19.63
N GLU A 157 30.25 -17.21 -20.26
CA GLU A 157 30.02 -16.42 -21.48
C GLU A 157 29.84 -14.92 -21.20
N ILE A 158 29.57 -14.53 -19.94
CA ILE A 158 29.44 -13.12 -19.56
C ILE A 158 30.82 -12.53 -19.31
N LYS A 159 31.21 -11.59 -20.18
CA LYS A 159 32.41 -10.78 -20.03
C LYS A 159 31.99 -9.33 -19.83
N ASP A 160 32.56 -8.68 -18.82
CA ASP A 160 32.39 -7.25 -18.62
C ASP A 160 33.16 -6.51 -19.72
N ASP A 161 32.45 -5.90 -20.67
CA ASP A 161 33.05 -5.08 -21.73
C ASP A 161 33.57 -3.75 -21.15
N PRO A 162 34.90 -3.49 -21.16
CA PRO A 162 35.46 -2.28 -20.57
C PRO A 162 35.13 -1.00 -21.37
N ASP A 163 34.77 -1.15 -22.65
CA ASP A 163 34.53 -0.04 -23.57
C ASP A 163 33.05 0.38 -23.63
N LEU A 164 32.16 -0.23 -22.82
CA LEU A 164 30.72 0.05 -22.85
C LEU A 164 30.37 1.53 -22.62
N TYR A 165 31.20 2.25 -21.85
CA TYR A 165 31.01 3.67 -21.54
C TYR A 165 31.77 4.61 -22.47
N VAL A 166 32.52 4.09 -23.42
CA VAL A 166 33.30 4.90 -24.36
C VAL A 166 32.41 5.28 -25.54
N LEU A 167 31.74 6.41 -25.40
CA LEU A 167 30.95 6.99 -26.49
C LEU A 167 31.86 7.62 -27.55
N ARG A 168 31.38 7.68 -28.79
CA ARG A 168 32.04 8.45 -29.86
C ARG A 168 32.15 9.92 -29.45
N THR A 169 33.25 10.57 -29.81
CA THR A 169 33.54 11.97 -29.46
C THR A 169 32.36 12.89 -29.79
N THR A 170 31.75 13.49 -28.77
CA THR A 170 30.64 14.42 -28.90
C THR A 170 31.15 15.83 -29.19
N LYS A 171 30.61 16.49 -30.22
CA LYS A 171 31.04 17.83 -30.65
C LYS A 171 30.03 18.93 -30.33
N TYR A 172 28.77 18.56 -30.18
CA TYR A 172 27.66 19.50 -30.06
C TYR A 172 26.76 19.09 -28.90
N VAL A 173 26.22 20.08 -28.21
CA VAL A 173 25.23 19.91 -27.15
C VAL A 173 24.00 20.72 -27.52
N GLY A 174 22.84 20.06 -27.55
CA GLY A 174 21.57 20.67 -27.87
C GLY A 174 20.59 20.52 -26.72
N ILE A 175 19.94 21.61 -26.33
CA ILE A 175 18.82 21.61 -25.38
C ILE A 175 17.57 21.98 -26.17
N ASN A 176 16.60 21.06 -26.23
CA ASN A 176 15.32 21.29 -26.88
C ASN A 176 14.20 21.25 -25.84
N LEU A 177 13.94 22.38 -25.18
CA LEU A 177 12.84 22.53 -24.23
C LEU A 177 12.34 23.99 -24.25
N ALA A 178 11.02 24.18 -24.26
CA ALA A 178 10.42 25.51 -24.22
C ALA A 178 9.97 25.87 -22.78
N GLY A 179 10.26 27.09 -22.33
CA GLY A 179 9.74 27.64 -21.07
C GLY A 179 10.57 27.38 -19.81
N SER A 180 11.81 26.89 -19.93
CA SER A 180 12.75 26.74 -18.81
C SER A 180 14.01 27.56 -19.04
N VAL A 181 14.61 28.07 -17.95
CA VAL A 181 15.89 28.79 -17.98
C VAL A 181 16.99 27.81 -17.56
N PHE A 182 18.03 27.71 -18.38
CA PHE A 182 19.18 26.84 -18.15
C PHE A 182 20.44 27.70 -18.12
N ASP A 183 21.13 27.73 -16.98
CA ASP A 183 22.38 28.45 -16.77
C ASP A 183 23.46 27.50 -16.20
N ASN A 184 24.73 27.92 -16.27
CA ASN A 184 25.88 27.23 -15.66
C ASN A 184 26.10 25.78 -16.17
N ILE A 185 26.02 25.58 -17.49
CA ILE A 185 26.30 24.29 -18.13
C ILE A 185 27.82 24.07 -18.15
N LEU A 186 28.30 23.11 -17.37
CA LEU A 186 29.70 22.68 -17.34
C LEU A 186 29.84 21.26 -17.86
N ILE A 187 30.78 21.04 -18.78
CA ILE A 187 31.15 19.73 -19.32
C ILE A 187 32.64 19.58 -19.11
N CYS A 188 33.05 18.58 -18.33
CA CYS A 188 34.43 18.37 -17.93
C CYS A 188 34.64 16.89 -17.58
N ASP A 189 35.85 16.39 -17.82
CA ASP A 189 36.26 15.04 -17.48
C ASP A 189 36.77 14.93 -16.02
N ASP A 190 37.13 16.06 -15.40
CA ASP A 190 37.69 16.11 -14.05
C ASP A 190 36.61 16.29 -12.96
N PRO A 191 36.38 15.28 -12.08
CA PRO A 191 35.32 15.34 -11.08
C PRO A 191 35.60 16.34 -9.96
N ASP A 192 36.86 16.62 -9.65
CA ASP A 192 37.23 17.55 -8.57
C ASP A 192 37.12 19.01 -9.00
N TYR A 193 37.37 19.31 -10.28
CA TYR A 193 37.12 20.63 -10.85
C TYR A 193 35.62 20.94 -10.87
N ALA A 194 34.79 19.98 -11.30
CA ALA A 194 33.34 20.13 -11.30
C ALA A 194 32.77 20.45 -9.90
N LYS A 195 33.28 19.82 -8.84
CA LYS A 195 32.84 20.10 -7.46
C LYS A 195 33.12 21.54 -7.03
N LYS A 196 34.30 22.08 -7.35
CA LYS A 196 34.67 23.47 -7.00
C LYS A 196 33.74 24.49 -7.66
N VAL A 197 33.49 24.33 -8.96
CA VAL A 197 32.58 25.21 -9.71
C VAL A 197 31.15 25.12 -9.16
N ILE A 198 30.70 23.92 -8.79
CA ILE A 198 29.40 23.73 -8.13
C ILE A 198 29.34 24.50 -6.81
N GLU A 199 30.35 24.40 -5.96
CA GLU A 199 30.38 25.09 -4.67
C GLU A 199 30.32 26.62 -4.83
N GLU A 200 31.07 27.17 -5.77
CA GLU A 200 31.07 28.61 -6.08
C GLU A 200 29.69 29.09 -6.56
N VAL A 201 29.07 28.39 -7.52
CA VAL A 201 27.76 28.76 -8.08
C VAL A 201 26.64 28.59 -7.05
N PHE A 202 26.71 27.58 -6.18
CA PHE A 202 25.66 27.33 -5.19
C PHE A 202 25.57 28.42 -4.13
N VAL A 203 26.68 29.06 -3.76
CA VAL A 203 26.69 30.17 -2.79
C VAL A 203 25.87 31.36 -3.31
N HIS A 204 25.97 31.66 -4.61
CA HIS A 204 25.24 32.78 -5.21
C HIS A 204 23.73 32.54 -5.32
N ARG A 205 23.31 31.27 -5.49
CA ARG A 205 21.90 30.91 -5.66
C ARG A 205 21.02 31.26 -4.46
N GLU A 206 21.53 31.17 -3.23
CA GLU A 206 20.73 31.51 -2.05
C GLU A 206 20.41 33.00 -2.00
N ALA A 207 21.38 33.85 -2.36
CA ALA A 207 21.18 35.28 -2.50
C ALA A 207 20.16 35.62 -3.60
N GLU A 208 20.24 34.95 -4.76
CA GLU A 208 19.27 35.12 -5.85
C GLU A 208 17.86 34.68 -5.45
N LYS A 209 17.74 33.55 -4.74
CA LYS A 209 16.45 33.05 -4.25
C LYS A 209 15.82 34.04 -3.27
N GLU A 210 16.60 34.57 -2.33
CA GLU A 210 16.10 35.59 -1.40
C GLU A 210 15.68 36.87 -2.13
N ALA A 211 16.46 37.32 -3.11
CA ALA A 211 16.13 38.49 -3.92
C ALA A 211 14.81 38.28 -4.69
N PHE A 212 14.63 37.09 -5.28
CA PHE A 212 13.41 36.70 -5.97
C PHE A 212 12.21 36.63 -5.02
N GLU A 213 12.34 35.99 -3.86
CA GLU A 213 11.26 35.93 -2.86
C GLU A 213 10.89 37.30 -2.31
N LYS A 214 11.87 38.21 -2.14
CA LYS A 214 11.62 39.60 -1.74
C LYS A 214 10.85 40.34 -2.83
N ALA A 215 11.25 40.20 -4.10
CA ALA A 215 10.54 40.79 -5.23
C ALA A 215 9.10 40.25 -5.38
N GLU A 216 8.91 38.94 -5.20
CA GLU A 216 7.61 38.28 -5.24
C GLU A 216 6.69 38.76 -4.11
N LYS A 217 7.23 38.89 -2.89
CA LYS A 217 6.50 39.44 -1.73
C LYS A 217 6.10 40.90 -1.94
N VAL A 218 6.98 41.72 -2.53
CA VAL A 218 6.67 43.11 -2.86
C VAL A 218 5.55 43.19 -3.90
N ARG A 219 5.62 42.36 -4.96
CA ARG A 219 4.57 42.27 -5.99
C ARG A 219 3.24 41.86 -5.37
N LYS A 220 3.23 40.80 -4.56
CA LYS A 220 2.03 40.31 -3.89
C LYS A 220 1.46 41.31 -2.89
N ALA A 221 2.29 41.98 -2.10
CA ALA A 221 1.86 43.03 -1.17
C ALA A 221 1.22 44.22 -1.91
N ARG A 222 1.78 44.61 -3.07
CA ARG A 222 1.20 45.65 -3.93
C ARG A 222 -0.16 45.23 -4.50
N GLU A 223 -0.28 44.01 -4.99
CA GLU A 223 -1.56 43.46 -5.48
C GLU A 223 -2.61 43.37 -4.36
N GLU A 224 -2.21 42.96 -3.15
CA GLU A 224 -3.10 42.90 -1.98
C GLU A 224 -3.54 44.29 -1.52
N GLU A 225 -2.63 45.26 -1.47
CA GLU A 225 -2.95 46.65 -1.11
C GLU A 225 -3.91 47.28 -2.11
N GLU A 226 -3.68 47.07 -3.42
CA GLU A 226 -4.59 47.52 -4.47
C GLU A 226 -5.97 46.86 -4.35
N SER A 227 -6.00 45.56 -4.06
CA SER A 227 -7.26 44.83 -3.81
C SER A 227 -8.01 45.36 -2.58
N GLN A 228 -7.28 45.74 -1.52
CA GLN A 228 -7.87 46.27 -0.30
C GLN A 228 -8.40 47.69 -0.49
N ARG A 229 -7.65 48.56 -1.19
CA ARG A 229 -8.12 49.90 -1.58
C ARG A 229 -9.40 49.81 -2.41
N ALA A 230 -9.47 48.89 -3.37
CA ALA A 230 -10.68 48.66 -4.18
C ALA A 230 -11.87 48.19 -3.32
N ARG A 231 -11.64 47.32 -2.32
CA ARG A 231 -12.68 46.88 -1.37
C ARG A 231 -13.18 48.02 -0.49
N GLU A 232 -12.27 48.81 0.08
CA GLU A 232 -12.61 49.95 0.95
C GLU A 232 -13.37 51.05 0.20
N GLU A 233 -12.98 51.33 -1.05
CA GLU A 233 -13.70 52.25 -1.92
C GLU A 233 -15.10 51.69 -2.26
N GLY A 234 -15.21 50.40 -2.56
CA GLY A 234 -16.49 49.72 -2.79
C GLY A 234 -17.44 49.84 -1.59
N GLU A 235 -16.94 49.62 -0.38
CA GLU A 235 -17.69 49.79 0.88
C GLU A 235 -18.07 51.24 1.16
N LYS A 236 -17.18 52.21 0.88
CA LYS A 236 -17.50 53.64 0.99
C LYS A 236 -18.63 54.02 0.03
N ARG A 237 -18.56 53.59 -1.24
CA ARG A 237 -19.64 53.79 -2.23
C ARG A 237 -20.95 53.14 -1.79
N LYS A 238 -20.91 52.00 -1.09
CA LYS A 238 -22.11 51.37 -0.50
C LYS A 238 -22.69 52.22 0.63
N ARG A 239 -21.86 52.65 1.60
CA ARG A 239 -22.27 53.53 2.70
C ARG A 239 -22.86 54.86 2.24
N ASP A 240 -22.28 55.48 1.21
CA ASP A 240 -22.79 56.73 0.65
C ASP A 240 -24.16 56.53 -0.02
N ARG A 241 -24.35 55.41 -0.73
CA ARG A 241 -25.67 55.02 -1.30
C ARG A 241 -26.71 54.76 -0.20
N ASP A 242 -26.33 54.09 0.88
CA ASP A 242 -27.24 53.80 2.00
C ASP A 242 -27.63 55.09 2.76
N ARG A 243 -26.67 56.01 2.98
CA ARG A 243 -26.93 57.32 3.58
C ARG A 243 -27.87 58.17 2.72
N ASP A 244 -27.67 58.19 1.40
CA ASP A 244 -28.58 58.89 0.48
C ASP A 244 -29.99 58.30 0.52
N ARG A 245 -30.10 56.96 0.55
CA ARG A 245 -31.39 56.27 0.69
C ARG A 245 -32.08 56.63 2.02
N HIS A 246 -31.34 56.66 3.13
CA HIS A 246 -31.88 57.05 4.43
C HIS A 246 -32.35 58.51 4.46
N ARG A 247 -31.59 59.43 3.86
CA ARG A 247 -32.01 60.83 3.72
C ARG A 247 -33.30 60.97 2.92
N ARG A 248 -33.44 60.24 1.80
CA ARG A 248 -34.68 60.27 1.01
C ARG A 248 -35.88 59.76 1.80
N VAL A 249 -35.74 58.64 2.52
CA VAL A 249 -36.83 58.09 3.36
C VAL A 249 -37.18 59.03 4.51
N SER A 250 -36.19 59.62 5.18
CA SER A 250 -36.39 60.63 6.22
C SER A 250 -37.13 61.86 5.68
N PHE A 251 -36.74 62.35 4.51
CA PHE A 251 -37.40 63.49 3.87
C PHE A 251 -38.85 63.15 3.50
N SER A 252 -39.10 61.95 2.96
CA SER A 252 -40.46 61.48 2.68
C SER A 252 -41.32 61.34 3.95
N HIS A 253 -40.78 60.80 5.05
CA HIS A 253 -41.52 60.69 6.33
C HIS A 253 -41.81 62.06 6.96
N VAL A 254 -40.88 63.01 6.89
CA VAL A 254 -41.12 64.38 7.38
C VAL A 254 -42.23 65.05 6.56
N PHE A 255 -42.19 64.91 5.22
CA PHE A 255 -43.27 65.40 4.36
C PHE A 255 -44.61 64.73 4.65
N GLU A 256 -44.63 63.44 4.98
CA GLU A 256 -45.85 62.69 5.27
C GLU A 256 -46.44 63.04 6.66
N LEU A 257 -45.59 63.29 7.67
CA LEU A 257 -45.98 63.77 9.00
C LEU A 257 -46.50 65.22 8.98
N ASP A 258 -45.83 66.11 8.23
CA ASP A 258 -46.27 67.50 8.09
C ASP A 258 -47.62 67.60 7.34
N MET A 259 -47.91 66.66 6.43
CA MET A 259 -49.20 66.59 5.74
C MET A 259 -50.33 66.07 6.63
N LEU A 260 -50.02 65.19 7.60
CA LEU A 260 -50.99 64.64 8.55
C LEU A 260 -51.32 65.60 9.71
N CYS A 261 -50.41 66.49 10.09
CA CYS A 261 -50.66 67.52 11.12
C CYS A 261 -51.35 68.78 10.59
N ALA A 262 -51.47 68.96 9.27
CA ALA A 262 -52.08 70.13 8.64
C ALA A 262 -53.60 70.03 8.38
N PHE A 263 -54.25 68.94 8.80
CA PHE A 263 -55.72 68.82 8.75
C PHE A 263 -56.33 68.95 10.16
N PRO A 264 -56.84 70.13 10.54
CA PRO A 264 -57.71 70.25 11.72
C PRO A 264 -59.09 69.64 11.41
N PHE A 265 -59.54 68.74 12.29
CA PHE A 265 -60.94 68.33 12.43
C PHE A 265 -61.78 69.47 13.03
#